data_AF-A0A6P1F9Z4-F1
#
_entry.id   AF-A0A6P1F9Z4-F1
#
_cell.length_a   1.000
_cell.length_b   1.000
_cell.length_c   1.000
_cell.angle_alpha   90.00
_cell.angle_beta   90.00
_cell.angle_gamma   90.00
#
_symmetry.space_group_name_H-M   'P 1'
#
loop_
_entity.id
_entity.type
_entity.pdbx_description
1 polymer ?
#
loop_
_entity_poly.entity_id
_entity_poly.type
_entity_poly.pdbx_seq_one_letter_code
_entity_poly.pdbx_strand_id
1 'polypeptide(L)'
;MTSIGIAAMTFATALTVGAAVPAQADVAYGTLQGTVSGAGAGPVAGIDVIPVSDQGYQVGDGATSDAEGHYSLSVETGSYQVAFLPPTGSPWAAQMWDGVLTVAEASEVDIVADSTTTADSTLILGSTVSGRVTCDGVPTGGISVGAVNRINLLLGRGAVTNPDGTYAITGVIPGNVEISFQPFPIDCIPEFWKDVPLGGTPTPLLVTAGQDRTGIDGELSSTEAPKPAIPAKVAAVLERLGIDATDPRIAAACNATTDSALQRRIERLGAKVSLSTVRQVRAALC
;
A
#
# COMPACT_ATOMS: atom_id res chain seq x y z
N MET A 1 -19.79 91.49 38.84
CA MET A 1 -20.35 90.13 38.74
C MET A 1 -19.51 89.34 37.74
N THR A 2 -19.16 88.12 38.13
CA THR A 2 -18.53 87.01 37.38
C THR A 2 -17.12 87.24 36.77
N SER A 3 -16.13 86.81 37.55
CA SER A 3 -14.79 86.40 37.13
C SER A 3 -14.87 85.05 36.40
N ILE A 4 -14.17 84.90 35.27
CA ILE A 4 -13.99 83.62 34.56
C ILE A 4 -12.50 83.29 34.62
N GLY A 5 -12.14 82.32 35.46
CA GLY A 5 -10.80 81.75 35.53
C GLY A 5 -10.56 80.76 34.39
N ILE A 6 -9.48 80.96 33.64
CA ILE A 6 -9.02 80.07 32.57
C ILE A 6 -8.30 78.89 33.21
N ALA A 7 -8.85 77.68 33.07
CA ALA A 7 -8.17 76.46 33.47
C ALA A 7 -7.18 76.02 32.37
N ALA A 8 -5.90 75.94 32.71
CA ALA A 8 -4.85 75.43 31.84
C ALA A 8 -5.02 73.90 31.66
N MET A 9 -5.19 73.46 30.41
CA MET A 9 -5.32 72.05 30.05
C MET A 9 -3.92 71.52 29.69
N THR A 10 -3.34 70.71 30.56
CA THR A 10 -2.06 70.01 30.33
C THR A 10 -2.29 68.86 29.35
N PHE A 11 -1.61 68.89 28.20
CA PHE A 11 -1.54 67.76 27.28
C PHE A 11 -0.48 66.76 27.77
N ALA A 12 -0.89 65.56 28.14
CA ALA A 12 0.02 64.44 28.35
C ALA A 12 0.43 63.88 26.98
N THR A 13 1.71 63.94 26.64
CA THR A 13 2.28 63.22 25.49
C THR A 13 2.29 61.73 25.81
N ALA A 14 1.41 60.97 25.15
CA ALA A 14 1.48 59.52 25.18
C ALA A 14 2.69 59.05 24.37
N LEU A 15 3.67 58.43 25.04
CA LEU A 15 4.78 57.73 24.40
C LEU A 15 4.23 56.42 23.82
N THR A 16 4.01 56.36 22.51
CA THR A 16 3.65 55.13 21.82
C THR A 16 4.90 54.26 21.71
N VAL A 17 5.02 53.25 22.59
CA VAL A 17 5.96 52.15 22.38
C VAL A 17 5.43 51.35 21.19
N GLY A 18 6.00 51.57 20.01
CA GLY A 18 5.76 50.69 18.87
C GLY A 18 6.24 49.30 19.26
N ALA A 19 5.30 48.35 19.38
CA ALA A 19 5.67 46.95 19.49
C ALA A 19 6.49 46.60 18.25
N ALA A 20 7.76 46.23 18.44
CA ALA A 20 8.54 45.66 17.36
C ALA A 20 7.81 44.41 16.89
N VAL A 21 7.33 44.43 15.64
CA VAL A 21 6.94 43.20 14.96
C VAL A 21 8.16 42.30 15.01
N PRO A 22 8.07 41.07 15.57
CA PRO A 22 9.22 40.17 15.55
C PRO A 22 9.66 40.04 14.11
N ALA A 23 10.95 40.33 13.84
CA ALA A 23 11.52 40.09 12.53
C ALA A 23 11.27 38.63 12.18
N GLN A 24 10.52 38.39 11.10
CA GLN A 24 10.39 37.06 10.52
C GLN A 24 11.83 36.61 10.22
N ALA A 25 12.28 35.50 10.81
CA ALA A 25 13.57 34.94 10.40
C ALA A 25 13.46 34.63 8.91
N ASP A 26 14.29 35.27 8.09
CA ASP A 26 14.35 34.96 6.66
C ASP A 26 14.76 33.49 6.53
N VAL A 27 13.91 32.71 5.87
CA VAL A 27 14.21 31.32 5.54
C VAL A 27 15.32 31.35 4.50
N ALA A 28 16.48 30.80 4.84
CA ALA A 28 17.61 30.73 3.93
C ALA A 28 17.47 29.50 3.02
N TYR A 29 17.91 29.62 1.77
CA TYR A 29 17.84 28.55 0.78
C TYR A 29 19.21 28.25 0.19
N GLY A 30 19.44 26.98 -0.11
CA GLY A 30 20.53 26.51 -0.97
C GLY A 30 19.98 25.81 -2.22
N THR A 31 20.85 25.53 -3.18
CA THR A 31 20.50 24.76 -4.38
C THR A 31 20.96 23.32 -4.22
N LEU A 32 20.04 22.36 -4.35
CA LEU A 32 20.37 20.96 -4.53
C LEU A 32 20.28 20.62 -6.03
N GLN A 33 21.33 20.05 -6.59
CA GLN A 33 21.35 19.64 -7.98
C GLN A 33 22.06 18.30 -8.16
N GLY A 34 21.96 17.73 -9.34
CA GLY A 34 22.73 16.54 -9.70
C GLY A 34 22.30 15.96 -11.03
N THR A 35 22.86 14.79 -11.31
CA THR A 35 22.54 13.99 -12.49
C THR A 35 22.07 12.61 -12.05
N VAL A 36 20.99 12.15 -12.66
CA VAL A 36 20.45 10.80 -12.52
C VAL A 36 20.84 9.98 -13.72
N SER A 37 21.53 8.88 -13.48
CA SER A 37 21.89 7.88 -14.49
C SER A 37 21.37 6.51 -14.09
N GLY A 38 21.32 5.56 -15.02
CA GLY A 38 20.94 4.18 -14.71
C GLY A 38 22.17 3.27 -14.70
N ALA A 39 22.20 2.27 -13.82
CA ALA A 39 23.30 1.31 -13.79
C ALA A 39 23.44 0.57 -15.14
N GLY A 40 24.55 0.78 -15.84
CA GLY A 40 24.76 0.24 -17.19
C GLY A 40 23.91 0.90 -18.29
N ALA A 41 23.23 1.99 -17.96
CA ALA A 41 22.47 2.83 -18.88
C ALA A 41 23.03 4.26 -18.91
N GLY A 42 22.49 5.09 -19.79
CA GLY A 42 22.81 6.51 -19.86
C GLY A 42 22.04 7.35 -18.83
N PRO A 43 21.91 8.66 -19.08
CA PRO A 43 21.06 9.52 -18.26
C PRO A 43 19.60 9.05 -18.24
N VAL A 44 18.92 9.30 -17.12
CA VAL A 44 17.54 8.86 -16.90
C VAL A 44 16.64 10.05 -16.59
N ALA A 45 15.65 10.26 -17.47
CA ALA A 45 14.65 11.31 -17.35
C ALA A 45 13.44 10.88 -16.52
N GLY A 46 12.70 11.87 -16.03
CA GLY A 46 11.39 11.66 -15.39
C GLY A 46 11.47 11.18 -13.94
N ILE A 47 12.64 11.22 -13.30
CA ILE A 47 12.84 10.78 -11.92
C ILE A 47 12.48 11.93 -11.00
N ASP A 48 11.52 11.71 -10.11
CA ASP A 48 11.14 12.69 -9.10
C ASP A 48 12.15 12.64 -7.94
N VAL A 49 12.86 13.75 -7.73
CA VAL A 49 13.91 13.90 -6.72
C VAL A 49 13.38 14.80 -5.62
N ILE A 50 13.24 14.23 -4.42
CA ILE A 50 12.65 14.93 -3.27
C ILE A 50 13.60 14.93 -2.06
N PRO A 51 13.75 16.05 -1.34
CA PRO A 51 14.32 16.05 0.00
C PRO A 51 13.34 15.37 0.95
N VAL A 52 13.85 14.54 1.85
CA VAL A 52 13.05 13.88 2.89
C VAL A 52 13.74 13.99 4.25
N SER A 53 12.94 13.93 5.31
CA SER A 53 13.46 13.80 6.68
C SER A 53 14.06 12.41 6.92
N ASP A 54 14.74 12.24 8.05
CA ASP A 54 15.22 10.95 8.59
C ASP A 54 14.12 9.90 8.82
N GLN A 55 12.84 10.31 8.75
CA GLN A 55 11.66 9.44 8.81
C GLN A 55 11.04 9.20 7.42
N GLY A 56 11.63 9.72 6.35
CA GLY A 56 11.17 9.56 4.97
C GLY A 56 9.98 10.46 4.58
N TYR A 57 9.67 11.49 5.36
CA TYR A 57 8.64 12.47 4.99
C TYR A 57 9.23 13.51 4.05
N GLN A 58 8.56 13.77 2.93
CA GLN A 58 8.96 14.84 2.02
C GLN A 58 9.04 16.19 2.73
N VAL A 59 10.14 16.91 2.50
CA VAL A 59 10.36 18.27 2.99
C VAL A 59 10.55 19.18 1.79
N GLY A 60 9.69 20.18 1.67
CA GLY A 60 9.71 21.12 0.55
C GLY A 60 9.30 20.50 -0.78
N ASP A 61 9.61 21.22 -1.85
CA ASP A 61 9.29 20.81 -3.23
C ASP A 61 10.33 19.83 -3.79
N GLY A 62 9.92 19.06 -4.79
CA GLY A 62 10.79 18.17 -5.57
C GLY A 62 11.21 18.78 -6.92
N ALA A 63 12.09 18.08 -7.63
CA ALA A 63 12.37 18.33 -9.04
C ALA A 63 12.42 17.03 -9.83
N THR A 64 11.99 17.10 -11.09
CA THR A 64 12.05 15.97 -12.01
C THR A 64 13.30 16.04 -12.88
N SER A 65 14.01 14.94 -13.05
CA SER A 65 15.16 14.89 -13.95
C SER A 65 14.77 15.09 -15.42
N ASP A 66 15.56 15.86 -16.16
CA ASP A 66 15.36 16.14 -17.59
C ASP A 66 15.87 15.03 -18.51
N ALA A 67 15.85 15.25 -19.83
CA ALA A 67 16.26 14.26 -20.83
C ALA A 67 17.75 13.87 -20.71
N GLU A 68 18.57 14.76 -20.18
CA GLU A 68 19.98 14.58 -19.88
C GLU A 68 20.22 14.08 -18.45
N GLY A 69 19.15 13.82 -17.70
CA GLY A 69 19.18 13.30 -16.34
C GLY A 69 19.46 14.38 -15.29
N HIS A 70 19.55 15.64 -15.67
CA HIS A 70 19.85 16.73 -14.73
C HIS A 70 18.61 17.13 -13.95
N TYR A 71 18.79 17.47 -12.68
CA TYR A 71 17.76 18.06 -11.84
C TYR A 71 18.35 19.19 -10.99
N SER A 72 17.51 20.13 -10.59
CA SER A 72 17.87 21.23 -9.71
C SER A 72 16.64 21.72 -8.95
N LEU A 73 16.76 21.92 -7.64
CA LEU A 73 15.71 22.43 -6.76
C LEU A 73 16.29 23.37 -5.69
N SER A 74 15.49 24.36 -5.29
CA SER A 74 15.80 25.26 -4.17
C SER A 74 15.25 24.66 -2.89
N VAL A 75 16.11 24.41 -1.91
CA VAL A 75 15.76 23.74 -0.65
C VAL A 75 16.13 24.64 0.50
N GLU A 76 15.29 24.69 1.54
CA GLU A 76 15.61 25.39 2.78
C GLU A 76 16.93 24.85 3.36
N THR A 77 17.71 25.69 4.02
CA THR A 77 18.95 25.24 4.66
C THR A 77 18.68 24.25 5.78
N GLY A 78 19.41 23.14 5.79
CA GLY A 78 19.22 22.06 6.75
C GLY A 78 19.96 20.80 6.30
N SER A 79 19.83 19.74 7.10
CA SER A 79 20.33 18.41 6.76
C SER A 79 19.16 17.52 6.36
N TYR A 80 19.22 16.92 5.18
CA TYR A 80 18.14 16.11 4.62
C TYR A 80 18.67 14.84 3.98
N GLN A 81 17.83 13.83 3.86
CA GLN A 81 18.09 12.74 2.93
C GLN A 81 17.45 13.07 1.57
N VAL A 82 17.89 12.43 0.49
CA VAL A 82 17.34 12.66 -0.86
C VAL A 82 16.81 11.35 -1.41
N ALA A 83 15.53 11.33 -1.78
CA ALA A 83 14.90 10.18 -2.42
C ALA A 83 14.76 10.42 -3.92
N PHE A 84 15.02 9.36 -4.69
CA PHE A 84 14.88 9.29 -6.14
C PHE A 84 13.72 8.32 -6.44
N LEU A 85 12.62 8.86 -6.96
CA LEU A 85 11.36 8.17 -7.17
C LEU A 85 11.06 8.09 -8.68
N PRO A 86 11.41 6.97 -9.34
CA PRO A 86 10.99 6.70 -10.70
C PRO A 86 9.46 6.66 -10.85
N PRO A 87 8.92 7.08 -12.00
CA PRO A 87 7.48 7.07 -12.25
C PRO A 87 6.94 5.64 -12.34
N THR A 88 5.63 5.47 -12.18
CA THR A 88 4.98 4.16 -12.31
C THR A 88 5.27 3.54 -13.68
N GLY A 89 5.64 2.26 -13.69
CA GLY A 89 6.04 1.53 -14.91
C GLY A 89 7.50 1.70 -15.30
N SER A 90 8.28 2.54 -14.60
CA SER A 90 9.73 2.62 -14.79
C SER A 90 10.43 1.30 -14.40
N PRO A 91 11.47 0.86 -15.15
CA PRO A 91 12.26 -0.30 -14.78
C PRO A 91 13.16 -0.06 -13.56
N TRP A 92 13.33 1.18 -13.14
CA TRP A 92 14.23 1.56 -12.05
C TRP A 92 13.57 1.43 -10.68
N ALA A 93 14.35 1.00 -9.69
CA ALA A 93 13.95 0.97 -8.29
C ALA A 93 13.91 2.39 -7.71
N ALA A 94 12.95 2.66 -6.80
CA ALA A 94 13.08 3.82 -5.92
C ALA A 94 14.24 3.58 -4.96
N GLN A 95 15.00 4.63 -4.69
CA GLN A 95 16.16 4.56 -3.82
C GLN A 95 16.41 5.91 -3.17
N MET A 96 17.12 5.88 -2.06
CA MET A 96 17.76 7.05 -1.50
C MET A 96 19.04 7.37 -2.30
N TRP A 97 19.62 8.53 -2.04
CA TRP A 97 20.89 8.93 -2.60
C TRP A 97 21.97 7.84 -2.42
N ASP A 98 22.88 7.75 -3.39
CA ASP A 98 23.94 6.73 -3.48
C ASP A 98 23.43 5.27 -3.57
N GLY A 99 22.23 5.06 -4.10
CA GLY A 99 21.68 3.71 -4.32
C GLY A 99 21.25 2.98 -3.05
N VAL A 100 21.14 3.70 -1.93
CA VAL A 100 20.71 3.13 -0.66
C VAL A 100 19.22 2.82 -0.69
N LEU A 101 18.82 1.62 -0.29
CA LEU A 101 17.43 1.15 -0.39
C LEU A 101 16.63 1.33 0.91
N THR A 102 17.20 2.01 1.91
CA THR A 102 16.54 2.26 3.19
C THR A 102 16.76 3.67 3.70
N VAL A 103 15.74 4.26 4.33
CA VAL A 103 15.84 5.59 4.96
C VAL A 103 16.83 5.54 6.14
N ALA A 104 16.84 4.43 6.89
CA ALA A 104 17.68 4.28 8.08
C ALA A 104 19.20 4.22 7.78
N GLU A 105 19.58 3.83 6.57
CA GLU A 105 20.98 3.74 6.13
C GLU A 105 21.39 4.92 5.22
N ALA A 106 20.44 5.78 4.84
CA ALA A 106 20.70 6.87 3.93
C ALA A 106 21.51 7.99 4.60
N SER A 107 22.55 8.44 3.90
CA SER A 107 23.34 9.59 4.34
C SER A 107 22.55 10.88 4.13
N GLU A 108 22.76 11.83 5.03
CA GLU A 108 22.21 13.17 4.88
C GLU A 108 23.12 14.03 3.99
N VAL A 109 22.51 15.01 3.32
CA VAL A 109 23.17 16.08 2.58
C VAL A 109 22.87 17.40 3.28
N ASP A 110 23.93 18.18 3.50
CA ASP A 110 23.81 19.52 4.07
C ASP A 110 23.49 20.54 2.97
N ILE A 111 22.37 21.24 3.13
CA ILE A 111 21.97 22.37 2.30
C ILE A 111 22.39 23.66 3.01
N VAL A 112 23.30 24.39 2.37
CA VAL A 112 23.90 25.63 2.90
C VAL A 112 23.38 26.83 2.10
N ALA A 113 23.12 27.93 2.81
CA ALA A 113 22.61 29.16 2.22
C ALA A 113 23.51 29.64 1.08
N ASP A 114 22.89 30.06 -0.04
CA ASP A 114 23.57 30.62 -1.21
C ASP A 114 24.67 29.70 -1.81
N SER A 115 24.62 28.41 -1.48
CA SER A 115 25.55 27.38 -1.96
C SER A 115 24.84 26.37 -2.85
N THR A 116 25.63 25.63 -3.61
CA THR A 116 25.17 24.51 -4.43
C THR A 116 25.69 23.21 -3.86
N THR A 117 24.78 22.33 -3.46
CA THR A 117 25.05 20.96 -3.04
C THR A 117 24.75 20.02 -4.21
N THR A 118 25.68 19.11 -4.52
CA THR A 118 25.54 18.15 -5.62
C THR A 118 25.29 16.75 -5.05
N ALA A 119 24.27 16.05 -5.57
CA ALA A 119 23.90 14.70 -5.15
C ALA A 119 23.60 13.80 -6.36
N ASP A 120 24.63 13.46 -7.14
CA ASP A 120 24.47 12.54 -8.27
C ASP A 120 24.00 11.15 -7.82
N SER A 121 23.22 10.46 -8.65
CA SER A 121 22.68 9.14 -8.32
C SER A 121 22.68 8.21 -9.54
N THR A 122 23.10 6.97 -9.32
CA THR A 122 23.00 5.88 -10.30
C THR A 122 21.90 4.93 -9.87
N LEU A 123 20.80 4.88 -10.62
CA LEU A 123 19.63 4.06 -10.32
C LEU A 123 19.93 2.57 -10.49
N ILE A 124 19.49 1.80 -9.49
CA ILE A 124 19.51 0.35 -9.53
C ILE A 124 18.28 -0.14 -10.32
N LEU A 125 18.48 -1.20 -11.11
CA LEU A 125 17.38 -1.84 -11.83
C LEU A 125 16.43 -2.52 -10.84
N GLY A 126 15.15 -2.17 -10.92
CA GLY A 126 14.11 -2.83 -10.15
C GLY A 126 13.72 -4.19 -10.75
N SER A 127 13.00 -4.96 -9.96
CA SER A 127 12.42 -6.23 -10.40
C SER A 127 11.02 -6.03 -10.96
N THR A 128 10.56 -6.99 -11.76
CA THR A 128 9.14 -7.10 -12.13
C THR A 128 8.49 -8.21 -11.30
N VAL A 129 7.37 -7.92 -10.65
CA VAL A 129 6.55 -8.93 -9.96
C VAL A 129 5.20 -9.02 -10.64
N SER A 130 4.81 -10.21 -11.09
CA SER A 130 3.59 -10.43 -11.86
C SER A 130 2.84 -11.67 -11.43
N GLY A 131 1.53 -11.64 -11.66
CA GLY A 131 0.62 -12.70 -11.34
C GLY A 131 -0.80 -12.38 -11.76
N ARG A 132 -1.74 -13.13 -11.21
CA ARG A 132 -3.17 -12.98 -11.44
C ARG A 132 -3.92 -12.99 -10.12
N VAL A 133 -4.93 -12.15 -10.01
CA VAL A 133 -5.83 -12.13 -8.86
C VAL A 133 -7.22 -12.60 -9.28
N THR A 134 -7.77 -13.52 -8.49
CA THR A 134 -9.16 -13.96 -8.57
C THR A 134 -9.90 -13.61 -7.28
N CYS A 135 -11.22 -13.46 -7.36
CA CYS A 135 -12.10 -13.47 -6.20
C CYS A 135 -13.17 -14.55 -6.40
N ASP A 136 -13.27 -15.49 -5.45
CA ASP A 136 -14.13 -16.68 -5.54
C ASP A 136 -13.96 -17.44 -6.88
N GLY A 137 -12.71 -17.55 -7.34
CA GLY A 137 -12.34 -18.21 -8.61
C GLY A 137 -12.60 -17.39 -9.88
N VAL A 138 -13.17 -16.18 -9.77
CA VAL A 138 -13.41 -15.28 -10.91
C VAL A 138 -12.22 -14.32 -11.06
N PRO A 139 -11.62 -14.15 -12.25
CA PRO A 139 -10.57 -13.17 -12.47
C PRO A 139 -11.10 -11.75 -12.27
N THR A 140 -10.40 -10.95 -11.47
CA THR A 140 -10.93 -9.68 -10.99
C THR A 140 -9.96 -8.54 -11.27
N GLY A 141 -10.38 -7.61 -12.13
CA GLY A 141 -9.65 -6.37 -12.39
C GLY A 141 -9.98 -5.26 -11.40
N GLY A 142 -9.15 -4.23 -11.34
CA GLY A 142 -9.32 -3.07 -10.45
C GLY A 142 -8.81 -3.28 -9.02
N ILE A 143 -8.27 -4.45 -8.71
CA ILE A 143 -7.58 -4.74 -7.44
C ILE A 143 -6.23 -4.02 -7.41
N SER A 144 -5.98 -3.25 -6.35
CA SER A 144 -4.69 -2.65 -6.07
C SER A 144 -3.74 -3.72 -5.52
N VAL A 145 -2.59 -3.90 -6.16
CA VAL A 145 -1.55 -4.83 -5.74
C VAL A 145 -0.33 -4.03 -5.31
N GLY A 146 0.11 -4.22 -4.07
CA GLY A 146 1.26 -3.55 -3.50
C GLY A 146 2.44 -4.50 -3.31
N ALA A 147 3.65 -4.05 -3.64
CA ALA A 147 4.92 -4.66 -3.25
C ALA A 147 5.63 -3.70 -2.30
N VAL A 148 5.65 -4.05 -1.01
CA VAL A 148 6.12 -3.16 0.06
C VAL A 148 7.19 -3.86 0.88
N ASN A 149 8.25 -3.13 1.21
CA ASN A 149 9.14 -3.51 2.29
C ASN A 149 8.69 -2.76 3.54
N ARG A 150 8.32 -3.46 4.63
CA ARG A 150 7.82 -2.83 5.87
C ARG A 150 8.82 -1.86 6.52
N ILE A 151 10.10 -1.98 6.18
CA ILE A 151 11.14 -1.08 6.64
C ILE A 151 11.11 0.24 5.84
N ASN A 152 10.58 0.24 4.61
CA ASN A 152 10.59 1.39 3.69
C ASN A 152 9.28 1.55 2.92
N LEU A 153 8.26 2.09 3.58
CA LEU A 153 6.95 2.34 2.96
C LEU A 153 7.01 3.33 1.79
N LEU A 154 7.90 4.34 1.87
CA LEU A 154 8.11 5.34 0.82
C LEU A 154 8.51 4.72 -0.53
N LEU A 155 9.29 3.64 -0.50
CA LEU A 155 9.88 3.04 -1.70
C LEU A 155 9.00 1.91 -2.27
N GLY A 156 7.79 1.72 -1.71
CA GLY A 156 6.82 0.75 -2.19
C GLY A 156 6.46 0.97 -3.66
N ARG A 157 6.01 -0.11 -4.29
CA ARG A 157 5.46 -0.08 -5.66
C ARG A 157 4.11 -0.75 -5.69
N GLY A 158 3.33 -0.40 -6.70
CA GLY A 158 2.07 -1.06 -6.93
C GLY A 158 1.64 -1.06 -8.37
N ALA A 159 0.61 -1.85 -8.64
CA ALA A 159 -0.09 -1.92 -9.91
C ALA A 159 -1.57 -2.14 -9.64
N VAL A 160 -2.39 -1.90 -10.65
CA VAL A 160 -3.81 -2.27 -10.64
C VAL A 160 -3.98 -3.44 -11.58
N THR A 161 -4.72 -4.45 -11.16
CA THR A 161 -5.06 -5.59 -12.01
C THR A 161 -5.87 -5.15 -13.23
N ASN A 162 -5.52 -5.70 -14.39
CA ASN A 162 -6.28 -5.60 -15.63
C ASN A 162 -7.65 -6.26 -15.50
N PRO A 163 -8.61 -6.00 -16.40
CA PRO A 163 -9.94 -6.63 -16.39
C PRO A 163 -9.92 -8.17 -16.35
N ASP A 164 -8.85 -8.80 -16.82
CA ASP A 164 -8.63 -10.25 -16.77
C ASP A 164 -7.92 -10.70 -15.49
N GLY A 165 -7.79 -9.86 -14.47
CA GLY A 165 -7.14 -10.12 -13.19
C GLY A 165 -5.61 -10.13 -13.23
N THR A 166 -4.97 -9.99 -14.39
CA THR A 166 -3.51 -9.98 -14.47
C THR A 166 -2.91 -8.67 -13.97
N TYR A 167 -1.71 -8.72 -13.40
CA TYR A 167 -0.98 -7.52 -13.00
C TYR A 167 0.53 -7.69 -13.18
N ALA A 168 1.24 -6.56 -13.29
CA ALA A 168 2.68 -6.50 -13.24
C ALA A 168 3.12 -5.22 -12.50
N ILE A 169 3.85 -5.39 -11.41
CA ILE A 169 4.52 -4.32 -10.66
C ILE A 169 5.95 -4.23 -11.17
N THR A 170 6.31 -3.10 -11.78
CA THR A 170 7.65 -2.85 -12.31
C THR A 170 8.42 -1.92 -11.37
N GLY A 171 9.75 -2.05 -11.31
CA GLY A 171 10.59 -1.18 -10.49
C GLY A 171 10.59 -1.57 -9.00
N VAL A 172 10.27 -2.83 -8.68
CA VAL A 172 10.26 -3.31 -7.29
C VAL A 172 11.68 -3.35 -6.74
N ILE A 173 11.89 -2.74 -5.58
CA ILE A 173 13.21 -2.68 -4.93
C ILE A 173 13.76 -4.09 -4.66
N PRO A 174 15.06 -4.35 -4.89
CA PRO A 174 15.70 -5.61 -4.51
C PRO A 174 15.62 -5.86 -2.99
N GLY A 175 15.58 -7.12 -2.58
CA GLY A 175 15.47 -7.53 -1.18
C GLY A 175 14.20 -8.33 -0.89
N ASN A 176 13.77 -8.34 0.37
CA ASN A 176 12.52 -8.99 0.77
C ASN A 176 11.37 -8.00 0.70
N VAL A 177 10.36 -8.32 -0.10
CA VAL A 177 9.13 -7.54 -0.21
C VAL A 177 7.92 -8.38 0.19
N GLU A 178 6.89 -7.72 0.66
CA GLU A 178 5.59 -8.30 0.95
C GLU A 178 4.62 -7.88 -0.14
N ILE A 179 3.89 -8.85 -0.67
CA ILE A 179 2.89 -8.61 -1.71
C ILE A 179 1.52 -8.60 -1.07
N SER A 180 0.77 -7.52 -1.24
CA SER A 180 -0.60 -7.37 -0.75
C SER A 180 -1.58 -7.18 -1.89
N PHE A 181 -2.79 -7.72 -1.72
CA PHE A 181 -3.92 -7.58 -2.62
C PHE A 181 -5.03 -6.82 -1.89
N GLN A 182 -5.36 -5.64 -2.40
CA GLN A 182 -6.33 -4.72 -1.79
C GLN A 182 -7.47 -4.48 -2.78
N PRO A 183 -8.60 -5.17 -2.63
CA PRO A 183 -9.66 -5.18 -3.62
C PRO A 183 -10.59 -3.96 -3.55
N PHE A 184 -10.47 -3.08 -2.54
CA PHE A 184 -11.39 -1.96 -2.35
C PHE A 184 -11.53 -1.10 -3.63
N PRO A 185 -12.76 -0.85 -4.13
CA PRO A 185 -14.05 -1.03 -3.46
C PRO A 185 -14.77 -2.38 -3.70
N ILE A 186 -14.11 -3.38 -4.27
CA ILE A 186 -14.67 -4.71 -4.56
C ILE A 186 -14.87 -5.49 -3.24
N ASP A 187 -16.00 -6.19 -3.10
CA ASP A 187 -16.39 -6.98 -1.91
C ASP A 187 -15.64 -8.32 -1.83
N CYS A 188 -14.32 -8.23 -1.74
CA CYS A 188 -13.41 -9.32 -1.47
C CYS A 188 -12.55 -8.96 -0.26
N ILE A 189 -12.11 -9.96 0.49
CA ILE A 189 -11.28 -9.76 1.67
C ILE A 189 -9.84 -9.47 1.22
N PRO A 190 -9.21 -8.40 1.69
CA PRO A 190 -7.81 -8.13 1.39
C PRO A 190 -6.89 -9.11 2.13
N GLU A 191 -5.79 -9.46 1.49
CA GLU A 191 -4.79 -10.37 2.05
C GLU A 191 -3.40 -10.09 1.50
N PHE A 192 -2.40 -10.74 2.07
CA PHE A 192 -1.08 -10.90 1.51
C PHE A 192 -0.98 -12.20 0.72
N TRP A 193 0.01 -12.24 -0.17
CA TRP A 193 0.35 -13.43 -0.95
C TRP A 193 0.46 -14.70 -0.10
N LYS A 194 -0.04 -15.81 -0.67
CA LYS A 194 -0.24 -17.12 -0.03
C LYS A 194 -1.34 -17.14 1.04
N ASP A 195 -2.47 -16.50 0.74
CA ASP A 195 -3.69 -16.53 1.55
C ASP A 195 -3.45 -16.12 3.02
N VAL A 196 -2.52 -15.17 3.22
CA VAL A 196 -2.20 -14.67 4.56
C VAL A 196 -3.08 -13.45 4.82
N PRO A 197 -3.97 -13.46 5.82
CA PRO A 197 -4.81 -12.30 6.12
C PRO A 197 -3.98 -11.03 6.37
N LEU A 198 -4.51 -9.83 6.09
CA LEU A 198 -3.77 -8.58 6.34
C LEU A 198 -3.32 -8.38 7.80
N GLY A 199 -4.00 -9.01 8.76
CA GLY A 199 -3.58 -9.02 10.18
C GLY A 199 -2.53 -10.09 10.53
N GLY A 200 -2.15 -10.92 9.56
CA GLY A 200 -1.22 -12.03 9.71
C GLY A 200 0.25 -11.64 9.51
N THR A 201 1.12 -12.66 9.52
CA THR A 201 2.55 -12.52 9.22
C THR A 201 2.80 -12.89 7.76
N PRO A 202 3.01 -11.92 6.86
CA PRO A 202 3.21 -12.19 5.44
C PRO A 202 4.47 -13.01 5.19
N THR A 203 4.43 -13.82 4.14
CA THR A 203 5.63 -14.51 3.66
C THR A 203 6.45 -13.55 2.80
N PRO A 204 7.71 -13.22 3.17
CA PRO A 204 8.54 -12.36 2.34
C PRO A 204 8.85 -13.04 1.00
N LEU A 205 8.76 -12.25 -0.06
CA LEU A 205 9.20 -12.58 -1.40
C LEU A 205 10.59 -11.97 -1.62
N LEU A 206 11.61 -12.81 -1.77
CA LEU A 206 12.93 -12.35 -2.19
C LEU A 206 12.89 -11.95 -3.67
N VAL A 207 13.35 -10.73 -3.97
CA VAL A 207 13.52 -10.16 -5.30
C VAL A 207 14.97 -9.70 -5.50
N THR A 208 15.52 -9.94 -6.68
CA THR A 208 16.89 -9.54 -7.05
C THR A 208 16.83 -8.51 -8.18
N ALA A 209 17.74 -7.53 -8.20
CA ALA A 209 17.75 -6.48 -9.23
C ALA A 209 17.59 -7.03 -10.67
N GLY A 210 16.67 -6.45 -11.44
CA GLY A 210 16.37 -6.87 -12.80
C GLY A 210 15.68 -8.22 -12.97
N GLN A 211 15.26 -8.87 -11.89
CA GLN A 211 14.59 -10.17 -11.96
C GLN A 211 13.12 -10.04 -12.33
N ASP A 212 12.63 -10.95 -13.17
CA ASP A 212 11.20 -11.18 -13.35
C ASP A 212 10.71 -12.31 -12.42
N ARG A 213 9.82 -11.97 -11.48
CA ARG A 213 9.09 -12.91 -10.62
C ARG A 213 7.67 -13.06 -11.17
N THR A 214 7.32 -14.26 -11.59
CA THR A 214 5.99 -14.62 -12.11
C THR A 214 5.29 -15.61 -11.19
N GLY A 215 3.98 -15.79 -11.38
CA GLY A 215 3.16 -16.74 -10.59
C GLY A 215 2.94 -16.31 -9.14
N ILE A 216 2.98 -15.00 -8.89
CA ILE A 216 2.63 -14.42 -7.60
C ILE A 216 1.13 -14.15 -7.62
N ASP A 217 0.34 -15.21 -7.54
CA ASP A 217 -1.13 -15.12 -7.70
C ASP A 217 -1.83 -14.89 -6.34
N GLY A 218 -3.04 -14.32 -6.39
CA GLY A 218 -3.91 -14.14 -5.21
C GLY A 218 -5.30 -14.72 -5.44
N GLU A 219 -5.84 -15.43 -4.46
CA GLU A 219 -7.18 -16.02 -4.50
C GLU A 219 -8.02 -15.47 -3.36
N LEU A 220 -8.60 -14.29 -3.59
CA LEU A 220 -9.42 -13.61 -2.60
C LEU A 220 -10.76 -14.33 -2.40
N SER A 221 -11.28 -14.25 -1.19
CA SER A 221 -12.64 -14.69 -0.86
C SER A 221 -13.53 -13.49 -0.56
N SER A 222 -14.79 -13.52 -0.97
CA SER A 222 -15.78 -12.52 -0.53
C SER A 222 -16.16 -12.68 0.94
N THR A 223 -16.62 -11.60 1.58
CA THR A 223 -17.11 -11.65 2.97
C THR A 223 -18.37 -12.52 3.11
N GLU A 224 -19.11 -12.65 2.01
CA GLU A 224 -20.24 -13.53 1.83
C GLU A 224 -19.84 -14.65 0.87
N ALA A 225 -18.92 -15.53 1.29
CA ALA A 225 -18.66 -16.75 0.53
C ALA A 225 -20.01 -17.37 0.16
N PRO A 226 -20.30 -17.63 -1.14
CA PRO A 226 -21.59 -18.18 -1.51
C PRO A 226 -21.71 -19.50 -0.76
N LYS A 227 -22.64 -19.56 0.22
CA LYS A 227 -23.00 -20.80 0.90
C LYS A 227 -23.15 -21.84 -0.22
N PRO A 228 -22.35 -22.93 -0.24
CA PRO A 228 -22.27 -23.80 -1.40
C PRO A 228 -23.69 -24.15 -1.81
N ALA A 229 -24.09 -23.73 -3.02
CA ALA A 229 -25.47 -23.86 -3.45
C ALA A 229 -25.83 -25.34 -3.33
N ILE A 230 -26.76 -25.66 -2.42
CA ILE A 230 -27.17 -27.03 -2.16
C ILE A 230 -27.61 -27.60 -3.52
N PRO A 231 -26.92 -28.62 -4.07
CA PRO A 231 -27.27 -29.12 -5.39
C PRO A 231 -28.75 -29.48 -5.43
N ALA A 232 -29.48 -29.17 -6.50
CA ALA A 232 -30.95 -29.31 -6.54
C ALA A 232 -31.44 -30.72 -6.12
N LYS A 233 -30.66 -31.77 -6.40
CA LYS A 233 -30.93 -33.14 -5.95
C LYS A 233 -30.83 -33.31 -4.42
N VAL A 234 -29.90 -32.62 -3.78
CA VAL A 234 -29.71 -32.59 -2.31
C VAL A 234 -30.80 -31.73 -1.65
N ALA A 235 -31.15 -30.59 -2.25
CA ALA A 235 -32.23 -29.72 -1.78
C ALA A 235 -33.59 -30.47 -1.78
N ALA A 236 -33.90 -31.19 -2.86
CA ALA A 236 -35.11 -32.00 -2.95
C ALA A 236 -35.18 -33.15 -1.92
N VAL A 237 -34.02 -33.70 -1.51
CA VAL A 237 -33.96 -34.71 -0.43
C VAL A 237 -34.23 -34.08 0.92
N LEU A 238 -33.66 -32.90 1.21
CA LEU A 238 -33.85 -32.18 2.46
C LEU A 238 -35.30 -31.70 2.62
N GLU A 239 -35.93 -31.22 1.55
CA GLU A 239 -37.34 -30.83 1.50
C GLU A 239 -38.27 -32.03 1.80
N ARG A 240 -38.03 -33.19 1.17
CA ARG A 240 -38.78 -34.43 1.45
C ARG A 240 -38.63 -34.92 2.89
N LEU A 241 -37.54 -34.55 3.55
CA LEU A 241 -37.26 -34.90 4.95
C LEU A 241 -37.76 -33.84 5.94
N GLY A 242 -38.29 -32.70 5.47
CA GLY A 242 -38.69 -31.57 6.32
C GLY A 242 -37.51 -30.92 7.05
N ILE A 243 -36.30 -31.02 6.49
CA ILE A 243 -35.05 -30.51 7.09
C ILE A 243 -34.76 -29.13 6.49
N ASP A 244 -34.83 -28.09 7.33
CA ASP A 244 -34.39 -26.75 6.97
C ASP A 244 -32.86 -26.63 7.08
N ALA A 245 -32.18 -26.67 5.94
CA ALA A 245 -30.72 -26.52 5.82
C ALA A 245 -30.17 -25.14 6.26
N THR A 246 -31.04 -24.21 6.61
CA THR A 246 -30.69 -22.91 7.18
C THR A 246 -30.82 -22.87 8.70
N ASP A 247 -31.37 -23.90 9.35
CA ASP A 247 -31.48 -23.94 10.82
C ASP A 247 -30.07 -24.06 11.46
N PRO A 248 -29.65 -23.10 12.30
CA PRO A 248 -28.34 -23.11 12.94
C PRO A 248 -28.09 -24.34 13.83
N ARG A 249 -29.15 -25.03 14.27
CA ARG A 249 -29.05 -26.27 15.06
C ARG A 249 -28.58 -27.46 14.22
N ILE A 250 -28.78 -27.43 12.89
CA ILE A 250 -28.35 -28.50 11.98
C ILE A 250 -26.84 -28.40 11.69
N ALA A 251 -26.30 -27.19 11.51
CA ALA A 251 -24.86 -26.97 11.39
C ALA A 251 -24.10 -27.46 12.63
N ALA A 252 -24.64 -27.18 13.83
CA ALA A 252 -24.07 -27.64 15.10
C ALA A 252 -24.11 -29.18 15.26
N ALA A 253 -25.15 -29.85 14.76
CA ALA A 253 -25.28 -31.31 14.84
C ALA A 253 -24.36 -32.06 13.84
N CYS A 254 -24.05 -31.44 12.69
CA CYS A 254 -23.22 -32.06 11.66
C CYS A 254 -21.73 -32.15 12.03
N ASN A 255 -21.23 -31.24 12.88
CA ASN A 255 -19.85 -31.30 13.40
C ASN A 255 -19.65 -32.36 14.51
N ALA A 256 -20.73 -32.90 15.08
CA ALA A 256 -20.66 -33.78 16.25
C ALA A 256 -20.86 -35.28 15.94
N THR A 257 -21.07 -35.68 14.67
CA THR A 257 -21.40 -37.08 14.32
C THR A 257 -20.66 -37.62 13.09
N THR A 258 -20.51 -38.95 13.03
CA THR A 258 -19.91 -39.67 11.88
C THR A 258 -20.93 -39.88 10.76
N ASP A 259 -20.47 -39.99 9.50
CA ASP A 259 -21.35 -40.16 8.32
C ASP A 259 -22.33 -41.33 8.48
N SER A 260 -21.87 -42.45 9.04
CA SER A 260 -22.69 -43.64 9.28
C SER A 260 -23.73 -43.42 10.39
N ALA A 261 -23.47 -42.53 11.36
CA ALA A 261 -24.43 -42.16 12.39
C ALA A 261 -25.52 -41.24 11.83
N LEU A 262 -25.14 -40.33 10.93
CA LEU A 262 -26.06 -39.44 10.22
C LEU A 262 -26.97 -40.24 9.26
N GLN A 263 -26.41 -41.19 8.50
CA GLN A 263 -27.16 -42.09 7.62
C GLN A 263 -28.27 -42.85 8.38
N ARG A 264 -27.92 -43.51 9.49
CA ARG A 264 -28.89 -44.27 10.31
C ARG A 264 -29.98 -43.40 10.94
N ARG A 265 -29.75 -42.10 11.09
CA ARG A 265 -30.74 -41.16 11.61
C ARG A 265 -31.73 -40.74 10.52
N ILE A 266 -31.25 -40.54 9.30
CA ILE A 266 -32.08 -40.29 8.11
C ILE A 266 -32.94 -41.52 7.77
N GLU A 267 -32.35 -42.72 7.84
CA GLU A 267 -33.08 -43.98 7.60
C GLU A 267 -34.19 -44.24 8.62
N ARG A 268 -34.00 -43.82 9.89
CA ARG A 268 -35.04 -43.90 10.94
C ARG A 268 -36.22 -42.96 10.70
N LEU A 269 -36.05 -41.92 9.88
CA LEU A 269 -37.12 -41.02 9.46
C LEU A 269 -37.85 -41.53 8.20
N GLY A 270 -37.55 -42.76 7.75
CA GLY A 270 -38.26 -43.43 6.66
C GLY A 270 -37.67 -43.22 5.27
N ALA A 271 -36.52 -42.56 5.14
CA ALA A 271 -35.85 -42.35 3.86
C ALA A 271 -34.57 -43.18 3.73
N LYS A 272 -34.50 -44.03 2.70
CA LYS A 272 -33.25 -44.74 2.35
C LYS A 272 -32.31 -43.80 1.60
N VAL A 273 -31.12 -43.56 2.12
CA VAL A 273 -30.08 -42.72 1.50
C VAL A 273 -28.74 -43.43 1.46
N SER A 274 -27.98 -43.23 0.38
CA SER A 274 -26.64 -43.80 0.24
C SER A 274 -25.61 -42.99 1.07
N LEU A 275 -24.52 -43.64 1.51
CA LEU A 275 -23.39 -42.95 2.16
C LEU A 275 -22.79 -41.84 1.31
N SER A 276 -22.77 -42.00 -0.02
CA SER A 276 -22.36 -40.95 -0.95
C SER A 276 -23.27 -39.72 -0.89
N THR A 277 -24.59 -39.93 -0.78
CA THR A 277 -25.55 -38.83 -0.59
C THR A 277 -25.36 -38.15 0.76
N VAL A 278 -25.08 -38.92 1.81
CA VAL A 278 -24.81 -38.37 3.16
C VAL A 278 -23.56 -37.49 3.18
N ARG A 279 -22.49 -37.89 2.46
CA ARG A 279 -21.29 -37.06 2.31
C ARG A 279 -21.55 -35.78 1.53
N GLN A 280 -22.34 -35.85 0.47
CA GLN A 280 -22.75 -34.66 -0.30
C GLN A 280 -23.62 -33.70 0.53
N VAL A 281 -24.53 -34.24 1.33
CA VAL A 281 -25.35 -33.45 2.28
C VAL A 281 -24.45 -32.78 3.31
N ARG A 282 -23.45 -33.49 3.86
CA ARG A 282 -22.51 -32.91 4.83
C ARG A 282 -21.64 -31.81 4.23
N ALA A 283 -21.08 -32.04 3.04
CA ALA A 283 -20.27 -31.03 2.33
C ALA A 283 -21.06 -29.79 1.89
N ALA A 284 -22.39 -29.88 1.82
CA ALA A 284 -23.27 -28.76 1.51
C ALA A 284 -23.80 -28.03 2.78
N LEU A 285 -23.65 -28.62 3.96
CA LEU A 285 -24.17 -28.11 5.24
C LEU A 285 -23.07 -27.70 6.23
N CYS A 286 -21.81 -28.08 5.98
CA CYS A 286 -20.61 -27.80 6.78
C CYS A 286 -19.51 -27.30 5.87
#